data_AF-A0A972F3M3-F1
#
_entry.id   AF-A0A972F3M3-F1
#
_cell.length_a   1.000
_cell.length_b   1.000
_cell.length_c   1.000
_cell.angle_alpha   90.00
_cell.angle_beta   90.00
_cell.angle_gamma   90.00
#
_symmetry.space_group_name_H-M   'P 1'
#
loop_
_entity.id
_entity.type
_entity.pdbx_description
1 polymer ?
#
loop_
_entity_poly.entity_id
_entity_poly.type
_entity_poly.pdbx_seq_one_letter_code
_entity_poly.pdbx_strand_id
1 'polypeptide(L)'
;LRFLMATGSDGYAVDDIVLPLDKRIGIIFKAFSERKLYRIDDMGACPQEYCLQPPYDGIKPLRSRSFFLCPIVVKGESVGLFGIDNAYSRRIANESDEDTIRLFAEQAAAAITRINLLKAIDSLTTELEKTFSDFFLKRETYSRTVHNLKSAIDSLFDGTAKISRASESVMSSVEETSSAAGQISVSIDQVTNNLNFLATTIDKTVAAMEEMHASIKNVEKNAAVSHEVSRQVTLQADRGREGVQETITALAEIQKSVDISFEGIMRLSSNSGRIGSIVKVIKDITKKTNLLALNASIIAAQAGEFGKDFGVVAEEMLALSQQTGQITG
;
A
#
# COMPACT_ATOMS: atom_id res chain seq x y z
N LEU A 1 -60.82 47.99 63.03
CA LEU A 1 -61.51 46.99 63.87
C LEU A 1 -62.71 46.45 63.08
N ARG A 2 -62.81 45.14 62.92
CA ARG A 2 -64.00 44.50 62.35
C ARG A 2 -64.85 43.99 63.51
N PHE A 3 -66.11 44.40 63.57
CA PHE A 3 -67.03 43.85 64.57
C PHE A 3 -67.28 42.38 64.23
N LEU A 4 -66.94 41.49 65.17
CA LEU A 4 -66.91 40.05 64.94
C LEU A 4 -68.14 39.33 65.49
N MET A 5 -68.79 39.88 66.53
CA MET A 5 -70.01 39.32 67.13
C MET A 5 -70.66 40.35 68.06
N ALA A 6 -71.99 40.40 68.06
CA ALA A 6 -72.79 41.03 69.10
C ALA A 6 -73.79 39.99 69.64
N THR A 7 -73.77 39.75 70.94
CA THR A 7 -74.68 38.80 71.61
C THR A 7 -75.36 39.49 72.77
N GLY A 8 -76.70 39.55 72.75
CA GLY A 8 -77.49 40.10 73.85
C GLY A 8 -78.39 41.30 73.54
N SER A 9 -78.66 41.64 72.27
CA SER A 9 -79.71 42.59 71.91
C SER A 9 -80.43 42.08 70.68
N ASP A 10 -81.75 41.89 70.75
CA ASP A 10 -82.54 41.42 69.60
C ASP A 10 -82.37 42.36 68.39
N GLY A 11 -81.81 41.84 67.30
CA GLY A 11 -81.95 42.42 65.96
C GLY A 11 -80.85 43.36 65.44
N TYR A 12 -79.65 43.42 66.02
CA TYR A 12 -78.55 44.22 65.44
C TYR A 12 -77.60 43.35 64.59
N ALA A 13 -77.68 43.46 63.26
CA ALA A 13 -76.72 42.85 62.35
C ALA A 13 -75.45 43.72 62.29
N VAL A 14 -74.38 43.28 62.94
CA VAL A 14 -73.12 44.05 63.10
C VAL A 14 -71.98 43.52 62.21
N ASP A 15 -72.24 42.46 61.44
CA ASP A 15 -71.22 41.60 60.81
C ASP A 15 -70.40 42.25 59.68
N ASP A 16 -70.69 43.49 59.28
CA ASP A 16 -69.92 44.20 58.25
C ASP A 16 -69.55 45.65 58.60
N ILE A 17 -69.62 46.03 59.88
CA ILE A 17 -69.12 47.33 60.33
C ILE A 17 -67.59 47.27 60.47
N VAL A 18 -66.89 47.94 59.56
CA VAL A 18 -65.43 48.14 59.64
C VAL A 18 -65.16 49.56 60.07
N LEU A 19 -64.61 49.70 61.28
CA LEU A 19 -64.20 50.99 61.82
C LEU A 19 -62.69 51.19 61.64
N PRO A 20 -62.24 52.35 61.13
CA PRO A 20 -60.82 52.65 61.04
C PRO A 20 -60.24 52.82 62.45
N LEU A 21 -59.04 52.30 62.67
CA LEU A 21 -58.37 52.40 63.97
C LEU A 21 -57.68 53.77 64.11
N ASP A 22 -58.47 54.83 64.23
CA ASP A 22 -57.97 56.20 64.43
C ASP A 22 -58.88 57.02 65.36
N LYS A 23 -58.50 58.27 65.65
CA LYS A 23 -59.21 59.13 66.61
C LYS A 23 -60.71 59.36 66.29
N ARG A 24 -61.17 59.10 65.06
CA ARG A 24 -62.58 59.31 64.65
C ARG A 24 -63.55 58.35 65.33
N ILE A 25 -63.08 57.21 65.82
CA ILE A 25 -63.93 56.22 66.49
C ILE A 25 -63.96 56.42 68.02
N GLY A 26 -63.54 57.60 68.48
CA GLY A 26 -63.68 58.07 69.84
C GLY A 26 -63.08 57.12 70.87
N ILE A 27 -63.91 56.75 71.86
CA ILE A 27 -63.48 55.94 73.00
C ILE A 27 -63.02 54.52 72.61
N ILE A 28 -63.49 53.99 71.47
CA ILE A 28 -63.06 52.67 70.95
C ILE A 28 -61.58 52.70 70.58
N PHE A 29 -61.15 53.76 69.88
CA PHE A 29 -59.73 53.95 69.57
C PHE A 29 -58.93 54.24 70.82
N LYS A 30 -59.44 55.09 71.71
CA LYS A 30 -58.75 55.44 72.96
C LYS A 30 -58.52 54.20 73.84
N ALA A 31 -59.52 53.35 74.03
CA ALA A 31 -59.41 52.10 74.76
C ALA A 31 -58.42 51.12 74.11
N PHE A 32 -58.45 51.00 72.78
CA PHE A 32 -57.55 50.12 72.04
C PHE A 32 -56.09 50.61 72.07
N SER A 33 -55.84 51.90 71.83
CA SER A 33 -54.49 52.47 71.75
C SER A 33 -53.85 52.67 73.12
N GLU A 34 -54.62 53.12 74.12
CA GLU A 34 -54.11 53.34 75.47
C GLU A 34 -54.08 52.06 76.32
N ARG A 35 -54.64 50.96 75.81
CA ARG A 35 -54.64 49.64 76.47
C ARG A 35 -55.28 49.69 77.85
N LYS A 36 -56.25 50.59 78.02
CA LYS A 36 -56.91 50.86 79.28
C LYS A 36 -58.38 50.49 79.17
N LEU A 37 -58.92 49.91 80.23
CA LEU A 37 -60.35 49.70 80.35
C LEU A 37 -61.03 51.05 80.58
N TYR A 38 -62.08 51.29 79.79
CA TYR A 38 -62.92 52.47 79.91
C TYR A 38 -64.31 52.07 80.39
N ARG A 39 -64.73 52.66 81.50
CA ARG A 39 -66.10 52.58 82.02
C ARG A 39 -66.79 53.92 81.77
N ILE A 40 -67.95 53.87 81.11
CA ILE A 40 -68.81 55.04 80.91
C ILE A 40 -70.10 54.78 81.67
N ASP A 41 -70.38 55.62 82.67
CA ASP A 41 -71.53 55.47 83.56
C ASP A 41 -72.78 56.21 83.04
N ASP A 42 -72.58 57.30 82.29
CA ASP A 42 -73.64 58.04 81.58
C ASP A 42 -73.13 58.63 80.26
N MET A 43 -73.73 58.20 79.15
CA MET A 43 -73.42 58.71 77.81
C MET A 43 -73.82 60.18 77.63
N GLY A 44 -74.79 60.69 78.41
CA GLY A 44 -75.25 62.08 78.33
C GLY A 44 -74.26 63.12 78.88
N ALA A 45 -73.31 62.68 79.71
CA ALA A 45 -72.26 63.50 80.31
C ALA A 45 -70.86 63.19 79.72
N CYS A 46 -70.80 62.44 78.62
CA CYS A 46 -69.54 61.97 78.03
C CYS A 46 -68.83 63.12 77.27
N PRO A 47 -67.50 63.27 77.38
CA PRO A 47 -66.74 64.23 76.59
C PRO A 47 -66.94 64.01 75.08
N GLN A 48 -67.00 65.08 74.29
CA GLN A 48 -67.23 65.02 72.84
C GLN A 48 -66.17 64.18 72.09
N GLU A 49 -64.97 64.02 72.67
CA GLU A 49 -63.88 63.17 72.17
C GLU A 49 -64.15 61.67 72.26
N TYR A 50 -65.09 61.23 73.10
CA TYR A 50 -65.42 59.82 73.30
C TYR A 50 -66.51 59.35 72.34
N CYS A 51 -67.26 60.28 71.75
CA CYS A 51 -68.27 60.01 70.75
C CYS A 51 -67.64 59.66 69.39
N LEU A 52 -68.35 58.86 68.60
CA LEU A 52 -68.01 58.61 67.20
C LEU A 52 -68.14 59.92 66.40
N GLN A 53 -67.13 60.23 65.61
CA GLN A 53 -67.10 61.42 64.76
C GLN A 53 -67.66 61.09 63.37
N PRO A 54 -68.20 62.07 62.62
CA PRO A 54 -68.68 61.86 61.25
C PRO A 54 -67.61 61.21 60.36
N PRO A 55 -67.95 60.24 59.49
CA PRO A 55 -69.30 59.77 59.13
C PRO A 55 -69.85 58.62 60.01
N TYR A 56 -69.15 58.26 61.09
CA TYR A 56 -69.50 57.12 61.95
C TYR A 56 -70.41 57.52 63.12
N ASP A 57 -70.73 58.80 63.26
CA ASP A 57 -71.65 59.40 64.23
C ASP A 57 -73.11 58.90 64.06
N GLY A 58 -73.48 58.45 62.86
CA GLY A 58 -74.78 57.86 62.55
C GLY A 58 -74.97 56.41 62.99
N ILE A 59 -73.93 55.74 63.50
CA ILE A 59 -74.04 54.38 64.05
C ILE A 59 -74.81 54.48 65.37
N LYS A 60 -76.09 54.10 65.38
CA LYS A 60 -76.96 54.24 66.57
C LYS A 60 -76.25 53.58 67.77
N PRO A 61 -75.94 54.36 68.82
CA PRO A 61 -75.13 53.87 69.91
C PRO A 61 -75.85 52.76 70.65
N LEU A 62 -75.06 51.73 71.01
CA LEU A 62 -75.30 50.77 72.09
C LEU A 62 -76.19 51.41 73.15
N ARG A 63 -77.42 50.90 73.27
CA ARG A 63 -78.58 51.65 73.78
C ARG A 63 -78.62 51.69 75.31
N SER A 64 -77.45 51.71 75.94
CA SER A 64 -77.33 51.76 77.39
C SER A 64 -76.73 53.08 77.81
N ARG A 65 -77.22 53.56 78.96
CA ARG A 65 -76.63 54.72 79.62
C ARG A 65 -75.19 54.42 80.08
N SER A 66 -74.86 53.14 80.31
CA SER A 66 -73.52 52.70 80.68
C SER A 66 -72.99 51.52 79.87
N PHE A 67 -71.69 51.55 79.56
CA PHE A 67 -70.99 50.47 78.86
C PHE A 67 -69.50 50.40 79.27
N PHE A 68 -68.90 49.23 79.03
CA PHE A 68 -67.48 48.96 79.25
C PHE A 68 -66.78 48.70 77.93
N LEU A 69 -65.56 49.20 77.79
CA LEU A 69 -64.65 48.82 76.71
C LEU A 69 -63.34 48.35 77.33
N CYS A 70 -63.04 47.07 77.13
CA CYS A 70 -61.84 46.43 77.62
C CYS A 70 -60.99 45.92 76.44
N PRO A 71 -59.74 46.37 76.29
CA PRO A 71 -58.86 45.85 75.24
C PRO A 71 -58.39 44.43 75.57
N ILE A 72 -58.36 43.58 74.55
CA ILE A 72 -57.70 42.27 74.61
C ILE A 72 -56.25 42.51 74.22
N VAL A 73 -55.34 42.37 75.19
CA VAL A 73 -53.92 42.66 75.01
C VAL A 73 -53.12 41.36 75.02
N VAL A 74 -52.40 41.08 73.95
CA VAL A 74 -51.49 39.93 73.83
C VAL A 74 -50.07 40.45 73.70
N LYS A 75 -49.15 40.02 74.59
CA LYS A 75 -47.73 40.43 74.60
C LYS A 75 -47.52 41.96 74.55
N GLY A 76 -48.42 42.71 75.20
CA GLY A 76 -48.36 44.17 75.25
C GLY A 76 -48.95 44.88 74.03
N GLU A 77 -49.52 44.17 73.06
CA GLU A 77 -50.25 44.78 71.94
C GLU A 77 -51.75 44.49 72.03
N SER A 78 -52.58 45.51 71.80
CA SER A 78 -54.02 45.32 71.68
C SER A 78 -54.31 44.56 70.40
N VAL A 79 -54.87 43.35 70.52
CA VAL A 79 -55.25 42.51 69.38
C VAL A 79 -56.76 42.55 69.12
N GLY A 80 -57.54 43.04 70.09
CA GLY A 80 -58.98 43.19 69.98
C GLY A 80 -59.53 44.14 71.04
N LEU A 81 -60.82 44.45 70.93
CA LEU A 81 -61.55 45.23 71.92
C LEU A 81 -62.85 44.49 72.26
N PHE A 82 -63.12 44.37 73.56
CA PHE A 82 -64.29 43.74 74.12
C PHE A 82 -65.21 44.84 74.67
N GLY A 83 -66.36 45.02 74.03
CA GLY A 83 -67.37 45.99 74.45
C GLY A 83 -68.54 45.28 75.14
N ILE A 84 -68.90 45.70 76.35
CA ILE A 84 -70.07 45.19 77.06
C ILE A 84 -71.03 46.33 77.33
N ASP A 85 -72.27 46.12 76.91
CA ASP A 85 -73.34 47.10 77.05
C ASP A 85 -74.26 46.72 78.21
N ASN A 86 -74.59 47.68 79.09
CA ASN A 86 -75.43 47.42 80.26
C ASN A 86 -76.92 47.75 79.97
N ALA A 87 -77.49 47.08 78.97
CA ALA A 87 -78.80 47.45 78.42
C ALA A 87 -80.00 47.05 79.28
N TYR A 88 -79.84 46.02 80.13
CA TYR A 88 -80.95 45.37 80.83
C TYR A 88 -80.87 45.47 82.36
N SER A 89 -79.72 45.82 82.94
CA SER A 89 -79.58 45.98 84.39
C SER A 89 -79.77 47.45 84.78
N ARG A 90 -80.62 47.73 85.77
CA ARG A 90 -80.76 49.07 86.38
C ARG A 90 -79.73 49.32 87.49
N ARG A 91 -78.84 48.37 87.74
CA ARG A 91 -77.76 48.49 88.73
C ARG A 91 -76.58 49.22 88.08
N ILE A 92 -76.01 50.18 88.81
CA ILE A 92 -74.72 50.80 88.44
C ILE A 92 -73.65 49.72 88.62
N ALA A 93 -72.92 49.42 87.55
CA ALA A 93 -71.88 48.40 87.56
C ALA A 93 -70.80 48.74 88.60
N ASN A 94 -70.31 47.73 89.31
CA ASN A 94 -69.32 47.91 90.38
C ASN A 94 -67.91 47.49 89.92
N GLU A 95 -66.91 47.69 90.78
CA GLU A 95 -65.52 47.28 90.51
C GLU A 95 -65.39 45.76 90.25
N SER A 96 -66.26 44.93 90.86
CA SER A 96 -66.28 43.49 90.61
C SER A 96 -66.69 43.12 89.17
N ASP A 97 -67.57 43.92 88.54
CA ASP A 97 -67.95 43.73 87.14
C ASP A 97 -66.76 44.11 86.23
N GLU A 98 -66.03 45.18 86.56
CA GLU A 98 -64.81 45.58 85.86
C GLU A 98 -63.73 44.49 85.89
N ASP A 99 -63.47 43.92 87.07
CA ASP A 99 -62.50 42.83 87.25
C ASP A 99 -62.89 41.58 86.46
N THR A 100 -64.19 41.26 86.41
CA THR A 100 -64.70 40.13 85.64
C THR A 100 -64.47 40.33 84.14
N ILE A 101 -64.74 41.53 83.63
CA ILE A 101 -64.54 41.88 82.21
C ILE A 101 -63.05 41.83 81.85
N ARG A 102 -62.20 42.36 82.71
CA ARG A 102 -60.74 42.30 82.53
C ARG A 102 -60.26 40.85 82.50
N LEU A 103 -60.76 40.00 83.40
CA LEU A 103 -60.43 38.58 83.44
C LEU A 103 -60.84 37.87 82.13
N PHE A 104 -62.03 38.16 81.58
CA PHE A 104 -62.44 37.59 80.29
C PHE A 104 -61.54 38.04 79.13
N ALA A 105 -61.16 39.32 79.08
CA ALA A 105 -60.24 39.82 78.06
C ALA A 105 -58.84 39.16 78.17
N GLU A 106 -58.35 38.94 79.39
CA GLU A 106 -57.12 38.19 79.64
C GLU A 106 -57.22 36.72 79.20
N GLN A 107 -58.34 36.04 79.48
CA GLN A 107 -58.58 34.67 79.03
C GLN A 107 -58.66 34.57 77.50
N ALA A 108 -59.30 35.53 76.84
CA ALA A 108 -59.32 35.60 75.37
C ALA A 108 -57.91 35.80 74.79
N ALA A 109 -57.10 36.67 75.40
CA ALA A 109 -55.70 36.88 75.02
C ALA A 109 -54.86 35.58 75.17
N ALA A 110 -55.04 34.85 76.27
CA ALA A 110 -54.37 33.58 76.50
C ALA A 110 -54.78 32.51 75.47
N ALA A 111 -56.08 32.41 75.15
CA ALA A 111 -56.59 31.48 74.14
C ALA A 111 -56.04 31.78 72.74
N ILE A 112 -56.01 33.05 72.32
CA ILE A 112 -55.44 33.47 71.03
C ILE A 112 -53.96 33.10 70.94
N THR A 113 -53.21 33.35 72.02
CA THR A 113 -51.78 33.00 72.09
C THR A 113 -51.56 31.49 71.94
N ARG A 114 -52.40 30.69 72.61
CA ARG A 114 -52.34 29.23 72.54
C ARG A 114 -52.66 28.69 71.14
N ILE A 115 -53.67 29.24 70.47
CA ILE A 115 -54.03 28.86 69.10
C ILE A 115 -52.89 29.18 68.13
N ASN A 116 -52.30 30.38 68.25
CA ASN A 116 -51.18 30.77 67.40
C ASN A 116 -49.94 29.88 67.62
N LEU A 117 -49.66 29.51 68.87
CA LEU A 117 -48.56 28.61 69.20
C LEU A 117 -48.79 27.20 68.63
N LEU A 118 -50.01 26.67 68.73
CA LEU A 118 -50.36 25.37 68.14
C LEU A 118 -50.23 25.37 66.61
N LYS A 119 -50.67 26.43 65.93
CA LYS A 119 -50.47 26.59 64.47
C LYS A 119 -48.99 26.64 64.07
N ALA A 120 -48.17 27.34 64.86
CA ALA A 120 -46.74 27.43 64.60
C ALA A 120 -46.05 26.06 64.76
N ILE A 121 -46.44 25.29 65.78
CA ILE A 121 -45.96 23.91 65.97
C ILE A 121 -46.35 23.04 64.78
N ASP A 122 -47.62 23.05 64.37
CA ASP A 122 -48.12 22.23 63.26
C ASP A 122 -47.37 22.52 61.94
N SER A 123 -47.18 23.82 61.64
CA SER A 123 -46.39 24.25 60.48
C SER A 123 -44.94 23.74 60.55
N LEU A 124 -44.30 23.89 61.70
CA LEU A 124 -42.91 23.46 61.89
C LEU A 124 -42.78 21.93 61.77
N THR A 125 -43.75 21.18 62.30
CA THR A 125 -43.74 19.71 62.24
C THR A 125 -43.87 19.23 60.79
N THR A 126 -44.76 19.86 60.01
CA THR A 126 -44.94 19.56 58.59
C THR A 126 -43.68 19.86 57.77
N GLU A 127 -43.03 20.99 58.06
CA GLU A 127 -41.78 21.37 57.38
C GLU A 127 -40.62 20.42 57.72
N LEU A 128 -40.57 19.96 58.97
CA LEU A 128 -39.58 19.00 59.45
C LEU A 128 -39.78 17.63 58.78
N GLU A 129 -41.01 17.14 58.66
CA GLU A 129 -41.33 15.90 57.92
C GLU A 129 -40.89 15.97 56.47
N LYS A 130 -41.22 17.08 55.78
CA LYS A 130 -40.80 17.30 54.39
C LYS A 130 -39.28 17.29 54.25
N THR A 131 -38.58 17.94 55.16
CA THR A 131 -37.12 18.02 55.16
C THR A 131 -36.49 16.64 55.35
N PHE A 132 -37.05 15.82 56.25
CA PHE A 132 -36.60 14.44 56.44
C PHE A 132 -36.79 13.59 55.18
N SER A 133 -37.96 13.66 54.54
CA SER A 133 -38.20 12.95 53.27
C SER A 133 -37.20 13.34 52.17
N ASP A 134 -36.95 14.64 51.99
CA ASP A 134 -35.97 15.14 51.01
C ASP A 134 -34.55 14.65 51.33
N PHE A 135 -34.19 14.56 52.62
CA PHE A 135 -32.89 14.08 53.04
C PHE A 135 -32.68 12.60 52.69
N PHE A 136 -33.69 11.74 52.90
CA PHE A 136 -33.62 10.34 52.52
C PHE A 136 -33.46 10.16 51.01
N LEU A 137 -34.21 10.93 50.21
CA LEU A 137 -34.13 10.89 48.75
C LEU A 137 -32.74 11.33 48.24
N LYS A 138 -32.20 12.42 48.80
CA LYS A 138 -30.83 12.89 48.48
C LYS A 138 -29.78 11.84 48.85
N ARG A 139 -29.92 11.17 50.00
CA ARG A 139 -28.99 10.12 50.43
C ARG A 139 -28.97 8.95 49.46
N GLU A 140 -30.12 8.50 48.99
CA GLU A 140 -30.22 7.41 48.01
C GLU A 140 -29.58 7.80 46.66
N THR A 141 -29.91 9.00 46.18
CA THR A 141 -29.33 9.55 44.94
C THR A 141 -27.81 9.65 45.05
N TYR A 142 -27.30 10.16 46.18
CA TYR A 142 -25.88 10.28 46.44
C TYR A 142 -25.19 8.90 46.44
N SER A 143 -25.77 7.92 47.13
CA SER A 143 -25.26 6.53 47.13
C SER A 143 -25.16 5.96 45.72
N ARG A 144 -26.19 6.16 44.89
CA ARG A 144 -26.18 5.73 43.48
C ARG A 144 -25.09 6.45 42.67
N THR A 145 -24.89 7.75 42.86
CA THR A 145 -23.81 8.48 42.15
C THR A 145 -22.43 8.00 42.53
N VAL A 146 -22.19 7.68 43.82
CA VAL A 146 -20.92 7.11 44.29
C VAL A 146 -20.67 5.73 43.66
N HIS A 147 -21.72 4.89 43.57
CA HIS A 147 -21.61 3.58 42.92
C HIS A 147 -21.30 3.70 41.42
N ASN A 148 -21.97 4.61 40.72
CA ASN A 148 -21.72 4.87 39.31
C ASN A 148 -20.31 5.42 39.07
N LEU A 149 -19.84 6.35 39.92
CA LEU A 149 -18.47 6.86 39.87
C LEU A 149 -17.44 5.75 40.07
N LYS A 150 -17.67 4.86 41.04
CA LYS A 150 -16.79 3.72 41.26
C LYS A 150 -16.70 2.80 40.04
N SER A 151 -17.83 2.43 39.45
CA SER A 151 -17.85 1.62 38.22
C SER A 151 -17.17 2.32 37.04
N ALA A 152 -17.32 3.63 36.90
CA ALA A 152 -16.66 4.41 35.86
C ALA A 152 -15.14 4.44 36.05
N ILE A 153 -14.67 4.56 37.29
CA ILE A 153 -13.24 4.51 37.64
C ILE A 153 -12.66 3.13 37.33
N ASP A 154 -13.35 2.05 37.72
CA ASP A 154 -12.90 0.69 37.42
C ASP A 154 -12.80 0.44 35.90
N SER A 155 -13.79 0.93 35.13
CA SER A 155 -13.77 0.87 33.66
C SER A 155 -12.63 1.68 33.05
N LEU A 156 -12.29 2.83 33.65
CA LEU A 156 -11.15 3.67 33.24
C LEU A 156 -9.81 2.97 33.47
N PHE A 157 -9.65 2.30 34.61
CA PHE A 157 -8.45 1.50 34.89
C PHE A 157 -8.29 0.37 33.87
N ASP A 158 -9.37 -0.35 33.59
CA ASP A 158 -9.39 -1.42 32.58
C ASP A 158 -9.05 -0.91 31.17
N GLY A 159 -9.62 0.24 30.80
CA GLY A 159 -9.33 0.91 29.53
C GLY A 159 -7.87 1.32 29.41
N THR A 160 -7.32 1.92 30.47
CA THR A 160 -5.90 2.34 30.51
C THR A 160 -4.95 1.14 30.42
N ALA A 161 -5.27 0.03 31.10
CA ALA A 161 -4.50 -1.20 31.01
C ALA A 161 -4.55 -1.85 29.60
N LYS A 162 -5.66 -1.73 28.89
CA LYS A 162 -5.76 -2.17 27.48
C LYS A 162 -4.94 -1.27 26.55
N ILE A 163 -4.98 0.04 26.75
CA ILE A 163 -4.19 1.01 25.98
C ILE A 163 -2.70 0.76 26.19
N SER A 164 -2.23 0.54 27.42
CA SER A 164 -0.82 0.25 27.70
C SER A 164 -0.33 -0.98 26.94
N ARG A 165 -1.10 -2.08 26.97
CA ARG A 165 -0.78 -3.31 26.23
C ARG A 165 -0.80 -3.11 24.72
N ALA A 166 -1.76 -2.34 24.21
CA ALA A 166 -1.82 -2.00 22.79
C ALA A 166 -0.61 -1.17 22.36
N SER A 167 -0.18 -0.19 23.17
CA SER A 167 1.03 0.60 22.91
C SER A 167 2.29 -0.26 22.90
N GLU A 168 2.45 -1.20 23.83
CA GLU A 168 3.58 -2.15 23.81
C GLU A 168 3.59 -2.98 22.52
N SER A 169 2.43 -3.51 22.11
CA SER A 169 2.32 -4.27 20.85
C SER A 169 2.67 -3.42 19.63
N VAL A 170 2.19 -2.18 19.57
CA VAL A 170 2.51 -1.26 18.47
C VAL A 170 4.01 -0.96 18.42
N MET A 171 4.64 -0.75 19.58
CA MET A 171 6.07 -0.47 19.66
C MET A 171 6.90 -1.66 19.16
N SER A 172 6.51 -2.89 19.53
CA SER A 172 7.12 -4.11 18.98
C SER A 172 6.96 -4.22 17.47
N SER A 173 5.77 -3.93 16.92
CA SER A 173 5.56 -3.92 15.46
C SER A 173 6.38 -2.84 14.75
N VAL A 174 6.60 -1.68 15.38
CA VAL A 174 7.47 -0.62 14.84
C VAL A 174 8.93 -1.08 14.80
N GLU A 175 9.42 -1.74 15.86
CA GLU A 175 10.77 -2.30 15.88
C GLU A 175 10.97 -3.36 14.80
N GLU A 176 10.00 -4.27 14.63
CA GLU A 176 10.04 -5.30 13.59
C GLU A 176 10.03 -4.68 12.18
N THR A 177 9.18 -3.67 11.96
CA THR A 177 9.12 -2.94 10.69
C THR A 177 10.42 -2.19 10.40
N SER A 178 11.04 -1.57 11.41
CA SER A 178 12.33 -0.89 11.28
C SER A 178 13.45 -1.86 10.92
N SER A 179 13.49 -3.03 11.56
CA SER A 179 14.43 -4.10 11.24
C SER A 179 14.25 -4.60 9.80
N ALA A 180 13.00 -4.86 9.38
CA ALA A 180 12.69 -5.25 8.01
C ALA A 180 13.12 -4.18 6.98
N ALA A 181 12.88 -2.90 7.27
CA ALA A 181 13.34 -1.80 6.42
C ALA A 181 14.87 -1.76 6.30
N GLY A 182 15.60 -2.02 7.41
CA GLY A 182 17.05 -2.15 7.40
C GLY A 182 17.54 -3.30 6.50
N GLN A 183 16.91 -4.47 6.58
CA GLN A 183 17.24 -5.61 5.72
C GLN A 183 16.94 -5.35 4.24
N ILE A 184 15.84 -4.63 3.95
CA ILE A 184 15.52 -4.19 2.59
C ILE A 184 16.61 -3.26 2.06
N SER A 185 17.09 -2.30 2.86
CA SER A 185 18.17 -1.40 2.45
C SER A 185 19.45 -2.17 2.06
N VAL A 186 19.86 -3.13 2.89
CA VAL A 186 21.02 -3.99 2.60
C VAL A 186 20.81 -4.80 1.31
N SER A 187 19.59 -5.31 1.11
CA SER A 187 19.26 -6.05 -0.11
C SER A 187 19.31 -5.16 -1.36
N ILE A 188 18.86 -3.91 -1.26
CA ILE A 188 18.94 -2.92 -2.35
C ILE A 188 20.41 -2.60 -2.70
N ASP A 189 21.28 -2.45 -1.70
CA ASP A 189 22.71 -2.24 -1.94
C ASP A 189 23.34 -3.44 -2.65
N GLN A 190 22.97 -4.66 -2.26
CA GLN A 190 23.43 -5.89 -2.93
C GLN A 190 22.93 -5.97 -4.38
N VAL A 191 21.66 -5.64 -4.64
CA VAL A 191 21.12 -5.58 -6.02
C VAL A 191 21.88 -4.54 -6.85
N THR A 192 22.17 -3.37 -6.28
CA THR A 192 22.93 -2.31 -6.96
C THR A 192 24.33 -2.78 -7.33
N ASN A 193 25.03 -3.47 -6.42
CA ASN A 193 26.34 -4.05 -6.71
C ASN A 193 26.28 -5.12 -7.80
N ASN A 194 25.25 -5.98 -7.78
CA ASN A 194 25.02 -6.97 -8.83
C ASN A 194 24.73 -6.32 -10.19
N LEU A 195 23.98 -5.21 -10.22
CA LEU A 195 23.72 -4.46 -11.46
C LEU A 195 25.00 -3.84 -12.03
N ASN A 196 25.89 -3.31 -11.18
CA ASN A 196 27.20 -2.84 -11.62
C ASN A 196 28.05 -3.97 -12.21
N PHE A 197 28.07 -5.14 -11.55
CA PHE A 197 28.77 -6.31 -12.08
C PHE A 197 28.17 -6.78 -13.42
N LEU A 198 26.84 -6.81 -13.53
CA LEU A 198 26.14 -7.16 -14.76
C LEU A 198 26.48 -6.19 -15.89
N ALA A 199 26.52 -4.88 -15.64
CA ALA A 199 26.93 -3.88 -16.62
C ALA A 199 28.34 -4.17 -17.16
N THR A 200 29.32 -4.43 -16.28
CA THR A 200 30.68 -4.79 -16.73
C THR A 200 30.74 -6.11 -17.50
N THR A 201 29.84 -7.05 -17.20
CA THR A 201 29.74 -8.32 -17.92
C THR A 201 29.13 -8.12 -19.32
N ILE A 202 28.15 -7.23 -19.43
CA ILE A 202 27.58 -6.82 -20.72
C ILE A 202 28.65 -6.18 -21.60
N ASP A 203 29.46 -5.25 -21.08
CA ASP A 203 30.55 -4.63 -21.85
C ASP A 203 31.55 -5.66 -22.38
N LYS A 204 31.93 -6.64 -21.54
CA LYS A 204 32.79 -7.77 -21.97
C LYS A 204 32.12 -8.64 -23.03
N THR A 205 30.82 -8.86 -22.92
CA THR A 205 30.05 -9.65 -23.90
C THR A 205 29.99 -8.93 -25.24
N VAL A 206 29.79 -7.61 -25.24
CA VAL A 206 29.81 -6.78 -26.45
C VAL A 206 31.19 -6.86 -27.12
N ALA A 207 32.28 -6.69 -26.37
CA ALA A 207 33.63 -6.83 -26.91
C ALA A 207 33.88 -8.21 -27.53
N ALA A 208 33.46 -9.29 -26.86
CA ALA A 208 33.58 -10.65 -27.40
C ALA A 208 32.75 -10.85 -28.70
N MET A 209 31.58 -10.20 -28.79
CA MET A 209 30.76 -10.22 -30.01
C MET A 209 31.42 -9.46 -31.16
N GLU A 210 32.10 -8.34 -30.89
CA GLU A 210 32.88 -7.61 -31.89
C GLU A 210 34.05 -8.46 -32.43
N GLU A 211 34.78 -9.14 -31.55
CA GLU A 211 35.84 -10.08 -31.95
C GLU A 211 35.28 -11.25 -32.78
N MET A 212 34.13 -11.80 -32.38
CA MET A 212 33.47 -12.87 -33.10
C MET A 212 33.03 -12.41 -34.49
N HIS A 213 32.47 -11.20 -34.61
CA HIS A 213 32.09 -10.62 -35.89
C HIS A 213 33.29 -10.43 -36.82
N ALA A 214 34.43 -9.95 -36.29
CA ALA A 214 35.68 -9.85 -37.05
C ALA A 214 36.18 -11.23 -37.51
N SER A 215 36.10 -12.24 -36.64
CA SER A 215 36.48 -13.62 -36.97
C SER A 215 35.60 -14.21 -38.07
N ILE A 216 34.28 -14.03 -38.01
CA ILE A 216 33.33 -14.47 -39.05
C ILE A 216 33.67 -13.82 -40.40
N LYS A 217 33.97 -12.52 -40.42
CA LYS A 217 34.38 -11.82 -41.64
C LYS A 217 35.69 -12.37 -42.22
N ASN A 218 36.64 -12.76 -41.37
CA ASN A 218 37.87 -13.42 -41.82
C ASN A 218 37.59 -14.81 -42.39
N VAL A 219 36.69 -15.58 -41.77
CA VAL A 219 36.26 -16.89 -42.29
C VAL A 219 35.59 -16.75 -43.66
N GLU A 220 34.69 -15.78 -43.83
CA GLU A 220 34.05 -15.47 -45.11
C GLU A 220 35.09 -15.15 -46.20
N LYS A 221 36.04 -14.25 -45.89
CA LYS A 221 37.13 -13.90 -46.82
C LYS A 221 37.96 -15.13 -47.19
N ASN A 222 38.34 -15.96 -46.20
CA ASN A 222 39.14 -17.16 -46.44
C ASN A 222 38.39 -18.21 -47.26
N ALA A 223 37.08 -18.35 -47.05
CA ALA A 223 36.23 -19.23 -47.85
C ALA A 223 36.17 -18.76 -49.31
N ALA A 224 36.00 -17.44 -49.56
CA ALA A 224 36.02 -16.88 -50.89
C ALA A 224 37.36 -17.10 -51.61
N VAL A 225 38.48 -16.89 -50.90
CA VAL A 225 39.83 -17.16 -51.43
C VAL A 225 40.00 -18.65 -51.74
N SER A 226 39.58 -19.55 -50.83
CA SER A 226 39.68 -21.01 -51.03
C SER A 226 38.86 -21.49 -52.21
N HIS A 227 37.67 -20.91 -52.42
CA HIS A 227 36.83 -21.18 -53.58
C HIS A 227 37.54 -20.78 -54.89
N GLU A 228 38.12 -19.57 -54.95
CA GLU A 228 38.84 -19.12 -56.13
C GLU A 228 40.09 -19.97 -56.40
N VAL A 229 40.86 -20.31 -55.37
CA VAL A 229 42.02 -21.21 -55.51
C VAL A 229 41.60 -22.58 -56.01
N SER A 230 40.51 -23.15 -55.49
CA SER A 230 39.99 -24.44 -55.95
C SER A 230 39.61 -24.38 -57.44
N ARG A 231 38.95 -23.29 -57.87
CA ARG A 231 38.62 -23.05 -59.28
C ARG A 231 39.87 -22.99 -60.16
N GLN A 232 40.92 -22.31 -59.71
CA GLN A 232 42.21 -22.24 -60.43
C GLN A 232 42.88 -23.61 -60.52
N VAL A 233 42.85 -24.41 -59.45
CA VAL A 233 43.40 -25.77 -59.45
C VAL A 233 42.66 -26.66 -60.44
N THR A 234 41.32 -26.60 -60.50
CA THR A 234 40.54 -27.34 -61.50
C THR A 234 40.94 -26.96 -62.92
N LEU A 235 41.04 -25.66 -63.22
CA LEU A 235 41.47 -25.18 -64.54
C LEU A 235 42.87 -25.66 -64.90
N GLN A 236 43.81 -25.63 -63.95
CA GLN A 236 45.17 -26.09 -64.20
C GLN A 236 45.24 -27.62 -64.37
N ALA A 237 44.42 -28.37 -63.64
CA ALA A 237 44.29 -29.82 -63.82
C ALA A 237 43.71 -30.18 -65.19
N ASP A 238 42.71 -29.44 -65.68
CA ASP A 238 42.15 -29.61 -67.02
C ASP A 238 43.20 -29.36 -68.11
N ARG A 239 43.97 -28.27 -68.01
CA ARG A 239 45.10 -28.01 -68.92
C ARG A 239 46.18 -29.09 -68.84
N GLY A 240 46.47 -29.58 -67.64
CA GLY A 240 47.40 -30.70 -67.43
C GLY A 240 46.92 -31.97 -68.13
N ARG A 241 45.62 -32.26 -68.04
CA ARG A 241 44.99 -33.39 -68.76
C ARG A 241 45.14 -33.24 -70.27
N GLU A 242 44.90 -32.05 -70.82
CA GLU A 242 45.09 -31.76 -72.24
C GLU A 242 46.55 -32.01 -72.67
N GLY A 243 47.53 -31.49 -71.93
CA GLY A 243 48.96 -31.70 -72.25
C GLY A 243 49.40 -33.17 -72.18
N VAL A 244 48.86 -33.94 -71.23
CA VAL A 244 49.09 -35.39 -71.17
C VAL A 244 48.47 -36.09 -72.38
N GLN A 245 47.26 -35.70 -72.79
CA GLN A 245 46.61 -36.27 -73.97
C GLN A 245 47.37 -35.98 -75.27
N GLU A 246 47.91 -34.76 -75.42
CA GLU A 246 48.81 -34.39 -76.51
C GLU A 246 50.06 -35.27 -76.51
N THR A 247 50.67 -35.46 -75.34
CA THR A 247 51.88 -36.30 -75.19
C THR A 247 51.61 -37.76 -75.56
N ILE A 248 50.47 -38.32 -75.16
CA ILE A 248 50.05 -39.68 -75.54
C ILE A 248 49.90 -39.79 -77.05
N THR A 249 49.29 -38.78 -77.69
CA THR A 249 49.10 -38.74 -79.14
C THR A 249 50.45 -38.69 -79.87
N ALA A 250 51.37 -37.83 -79.42
CA ALA A 250 52.72 -37.74 -79.98
C ALA A 250 53.52 -39.04 -79.80
N LEU A 251 53.38 -39.73 -78.67
CA LEU A 251 54.00 -41.04 -78.45
C LEU A 251 53.45 -42.11 -79.41
N ALA A 252 52.16 -42.11 -79.69
CA ALA A 252 51.56 -43.01 -80.68
C ALA A 252 52.10 -42.75 -82.10
N GLU A 253 52.32 -41.48 -82.46
CA GLU A 253 52.97 -41.11 -83.73
C GLU A 253 54.44 -41.57 -83.79
N ILE A 254 55.18 -41.41 -82.69
CA ILE A 254 56.56 -41.91 -82.58
C ILE A 254 56.58 -43.43 -82.74
N GLN A 255 55.70 -44.17 -82.06
CA GLN A 255 55.61 -45.62 -82.18
C GLN A 255 55.40 -46.04 -83.64
N LYS A 256 54.46 -45.39 -84.34
CA LYS A 256 54.22 -45.65 -85.77
C LYS A 256 55.45 -45.38 -86.64
N SER A 257 56.20 -44.31 -86.36
CA SER A 257 57.43 -43.98 -87.07
C SER A 257 58.53 -45.03 -86.84
N VAL A 258 58.64 -45.54 -85.60
CA VAL A 258 59.55 -46.63 -85.25
C VAL A 258 59.19 -47.91 -85.99
N ASP A 259 57.90 -48.28 -86.06
CA ASP A 259 57.44 -49.48 -86.78
C ASP A 259 57.77 -49.39 -88.28
N ILE A 260 57.52 -48.23 -88.92
CA ILE A 260 57.90 -47.98 -90.32
C ILE A 260 59.41 -48.12 -90.52
N SER A 261 60.20 -47.58 -89.58
CA SER A 261 61.67 -47.67 -89.63
C SER A 261 62.14 -49.12 -89.51
N PHE A 262 61.52 -49.91 -88.63
CA PHE A 262 61.82 -51.32 -88.45
C PHE A 262 61.49 -52.15 -89.69
N GLU A 263 60.34 -51.93 -90.33
CA GLU A 263 60.00 -52.55 -91.62
C GLU A 263 61.03 -52.21 -92.70
N GLY A 264 61.48 -50.96 -92.74
CA GLY A 264 62.56 -50.50 -93.63
C GLY A 264 63.86 -51.27 -93.42
N ILE A 265 64.28 -51.44 -92.16
CA ILE A 265 65.47 -52.23 -91.79
C ILE A 265 65.31 -53.69 -92.19
N MET A 266 64.14 -54.30 -91.97
CA MET A 266 63.88 -55.69 -92.36
C MET A 266 63.96 -55.90 -93.87
N ARG A 267 63.40 -54.96 -94.66
CA ARG A 267 63.54 -54.96 -96.12
C ARG A 267 65.00 -54.83 -96.54
N LEU A 268 65.75 -53.93 -95.91
CA LEU A 268 67.18 -53.76 -96.19
C LEU A 268 67.97 -55.04 -95.87
N SER A 269 67.74 -55.65 -94.72
CA SER A 269 68.36 -56.92 -94.31
C SER A 269 68.08 -58.04 -95.32
N SER A 270 66.82 -58.19 -95.75
CA SER A 270 66.44 -59.15 -96.79
C SER A 270 67.18 -58.91 -98.11
N ASN A 271 67.24 -57.64 -98.55
CA ASN A 271 67.99 -57.27 -99.76
C ASN A 271 69.50 -57.55 -99.61
N SER A 272 70.10 -57.23 -98.47
CA SER A 272 71.50 -57.55 -98.18
C SER A 272 71.76 -59.06 -98.19
N GLY A 273 70.85 -59.89 -97.66
CA GLY A 273 70.95 -61.35 -97.75
C GLY A 273 70.87 -61.87 -99.19
N ARG A 274 70.00 -61.27 -100.02
CA ARG A 274 69.94 -61.58 -101.46
C ARG A 274 71.23 -61.19 -102.17
N ILE A 275 71.78 -60.00 -101.88
CA ILE A 275 73.07 -59.56 -102.41
C ILE A 275 74.18 -60.53 -101.97
N GLY A 276 74.24 -60.92 -100.70
CA GLY A 276 75.20 -61.91 -100.20
C GLY A 276 75.10 -63.26 -100.93
N SER A 277 73.89 -63.70 -101.25
CA SER A 277 73.67 -64.91 -102.06
C SER A 277 74.20 -64.76 -103.48
N ILE A 278 73.98 -63.60 -104.12
CA ILE A 278 74.53 -63.29 -105.45
C ILE A 278 76.06 -63.24 -105.40
N VAL A 279 76.64 -62.58 -104.39
CA VAL A 279 78.10 -62.51 -104.18
C VAL A 279 78.68 -63.92 -104.02
N LYS A 280 78.01 -64.83 -103.30
CA LYS A 280 78.42 -66.24 -103.20
C LYS A 280 78.41 -66.94 -104.55
N VAL A 281 77.36 -66.75 -105.36
CA VAL A 281 77.29 -67.31 -106.72
C VAL A 281 78.42 -66.74 -107.59
N ILE A 282 78.70 -65.44 -107.51
CA ILE A 282 79.81 -64.81 -108.23
C ILE A 282 81.14 -65.43 -107.79
N LYS A 283 81.35 -65.66 -106.48
CA LYS A 283 82.54 -66.30 -105.95
C LYS A 283 82.70 -67.74 -106.46
N ASP A 284 81.61 -68.50 -106.52
CA ASP A 284 81.60 -69.87 -107.05
C ASP A 284 81.88 -69.90 -108.55
N ILE A 285 81.28 -68.98 -109.33
CA ILE A 285 81.57 -68.81 -110.76
C ILE A 285 83.04 -68.44 -110.95
N THR A 286 83.52 -67.43 -110.23
CA THR A 286 84.91 -67.00 -110.24
C THR A 286 85.85 -68.15 -109.90
N LYS A 287 85.57 -68.97 -108.89
CA LYS A 287 86.40 -70.13 -108.56
C LYS A 287 86.43 -71.15 -109.71
N LYS A 288 85.30 -71.40 -110.37
CA LYS A 288 85.24 -72.27 -111.55
C LYS A 288 86.00 -71.67 -112.73
N THR A 289 85.85 -70.36 -112.98
CA THR A 289 86.58 -69.63 -114.03
C THR A 289 88.07 -69.67 -113.79
N ASN A 290 88.53 -69.47 -112.55
CA ASN A 290 89.95 -69.59 -112.17
C ASN A 290 90.49 -70.98 -112.47
N LEU A 291 89.74 -72.04 -112.16
CA LEU A 291 90.15 -73.43 -112.47
C LEU A 291 90.14 -73.72 -113.98
N LEU A 292 89.14 -73.22 -114.72
CA LEU A 292 89.07 -73.35 -116.17
C LEU A 292 90.22 -72.62 -116.86
N ALA A 293 90.50 -71.38 -116.44
CA ALA A 293 91.60 -70.57 -116.94
C ALA A 293 92.96 -71.21 -116.63
N LEU A 294 93.15 -71.76 -115.43
CA LEU A 294 94.35 -72.51 -115.08
C LEU A 294 94.53 -73.76 -115.95
N ASN A 295 93.47 -74.55 -116.15
CA ASN A 295 93.52 -75.72 -117.04
C ASN A 295 93.82 -75.33 -118.50
N ALA A 296 93.22 -74.25 -118.99
CA ALA A 296 93.49 -73.73 -120.33
C ALA A 296 94.94 -73.24 -120.46
N SER A 297 95.49 -72.57 -119.43
CA SER A 297 96.88 -72.13 -119.38
C SER A 297 97.85 -73.33 -119.40
N ILE A 298 97.55 -74.39 -118.64
CA ILE A 298 98.34 -75.64 -118.65
C ILE A 298 98.32 -76.29 -120.05
N ILE A 299 97.14 -76.44 -120.67
CA ILE A 299 97.02 -77.04 -122.01
C ILE A 299 97.72 -76.17 -123.07
N ALA A 300 97.60 -74.85 -122.97
CA ALA A 300 98.29 -73.91 -123.86
C ALA A 300 99.82 -74.03 -123.74
N ALA A 301 100.34 -74.17 -122.51
CA ALA A 301 101.76 -74.46 -122.28
C ALA A 301 102.17 -75.83 -122.84
N GLN A 302 101.28 -76.83 -122.78
CA GLN A 302 101.50 -78.18 -123.31
C GLN A 302 101.55 -78.23 -124.85
N ALA A 303 100.81 -77.37 -125.54
CA ALA A 303 100.76 -77.29 -127.00
C ALA A 303 101.97 -76.57 -127.65
N GLY A 304 102.92 -76.06 -126.84
CA GLY A 304 104.15 -75.43 -127.34
C GLY A 304 103.88 -74.16 -128.15
N GLU A 305 104.57 -73.98 -129.30
CA GLU A 305 104.41 -72.78 -130.14
C GLU A 305 102.98 -72.58 -130.66
N PHE A 306 102.22 -73.65 -130.88
CA PHE A 306 100.83 -73.56 -131.36
C PHE A 306 99.83 -73.09 -130.30
N GLY A 307 100.22 -73.05 -129.01
CA GLY A 307 99.37 -72.66 -127.89
C GLY A 307 99.58 -71.24 -127.35
N LYS A 308 100.55 -70.48 -127.90
CA LYS A 308 101.04 -69.23 -127.30
C LYS A 308 99.97 -68.14 -127.17
N ASP A 309 99.19 -67.89 -128.23
CA ASP A 309 98.12 -66.88 -128.21
C ASP A 309 96.97 -67.28 -127.28
N PHE A 310 96.71 -68.59 -127.15
CA PHE A 310 95.70 -69.14 -126.24
C PHE A 310 96.14 -69.04 -124.77
N GLY A 311 97.44 -69.19 -124.51
CA GLY A 311 98.05 -69.07 -123.18
C GLY A 311 97.92 -67.68 -122.59
N VAL A 312 98.14 -66.63 -123.39
CA VAL A 312 98.01 -65.22 -122.95
C VAL A 312 96.57 -64.91 -122.52
N VAL A 313 95.57 -65.37 -123.27
CA VAL A 313 94.16 -65.17 -122.92
C VAL A 313 93.78 -65.95 -121.65
N ALA A 314 94.32 -67.16 -121.48
CA ALA A 314 94.07 -67.96 -120.28
C ALA A 314 94.70 -67.33 -119.02
N GLU A 315 95.88 -66.73 -119.13
CA GLU A 315 96.56 -66.04 -118.04
C GLU A 315 95.83 -64.74 -117.64
N GLU A 316 95.31 -63.99 -118.61
CA GLU A 316 94.47 -62.80 -118.34
C GLU A 316 93.13 -63.17 -117.68
N MET A 317 92.49 -64.27 -118.11
CA MET A 317 91.29 -64.80 -117.45
C MET A 317 91.57 -65.25 -116.00
N LEU A 318 92.76 -65.81 -115.74
CA LEU A 318 93.19 -66.19 -114.40
C LEU A 318 93.32 -64.94 -113.51
N ALA A 319 94.00 -63.91 -113.99
CA ALA A 319 94.18 -62.65 -113.28
C ALA A 319 92.83 -61.97 -112.96
N LEU A 320 91.94 -61.85 -113.95
CA LEU A 320 90.62 -61.22 -113.77
C LEU A 320 89.75 -62.00 -112.78
N SER A 321 89.84 -63.33 -112.82
CA SER A 321 89.14 -64.19 -111.88
C SER A 321 89.68 -64.03 -110.45
N GLN A 322 90.99 -64.01 -110.25
CA GLN A 322 91.58 -63.79 -108.93
C GLN A 322 91.20 -62.41 -108.35
N GLN A 323 91.22 -61.37 -109.18
CA GLN A 323 90.80 -60.02 -108.80
C GLN A 323 89.32 -59.98 -108.38
N THR A 324 88.43 -60.59 -109.16
CA THR A 324 87.00 -60.66 -108.84
C THR A 324 86.73 -61.42 -107.54
N GLY A 325 87.52 -62.48 -107.28
CA GLY A 325 87.42 -63.27 -106.05
C GLY A 325 87.88 -62.51 -104.81
N GLN A 326 88.85 -61.61 -104.93
CA GLN A 326 89.28 -60.73 -103.85
C GLN A 326 88.24 -59.66 -103.51
N ILE A 327 87.59 -59.07 -104.51
CA ILE A 327 86.58 -58.00 -104.30
C ILE A 327 85.30 -58.55 -103.67
N THR A 328 84.98 -59.83 -103.89
CA THR A 328 83.77 -60.50 -103.38
C THR A 328 83.95 -61.24 -102.05
N GLY A 329 85.15 -61.17 -101.44
CA GLY A 329 85.48 -61.78 -100.15
C GLY A 329 85.45 -60.78 -98.99
#